data_AF-A0A453FY72-F1
#
_entry.id   AF-A0A453FY72-F1
#
_cell.length_a   1.000
_cell.length_b   1.000
_cell.length_c   1.000
_cell.angle_alpha   90.00
_cell.angle_beta   90.00
_cell.angle_gamma   90.00
#
_symmetry.space_group_name_H-M   'P 1'
#
loop_
_entity.id
_entity.type
_entity.pdbx_description
1 polymer ?
#
loop_
_entity_poly.entity_id
_entity_poly.type
_entity_poly.pdbx_seq_one_letter_code
_entity_poly.pdbx_strand_id
1 'polypeptide(L)'
;MRMGMETPDDLSINCTNLGNTSDIFGKILEKFQVRKKASGKLSPLQQLQRMFSHKESAPRRMLLVVVDEMDYLITRDRAVLHDLFMLTTLQFSRCILIGIANAIDLADRFLPKLESLNCKPLVITFRAYSKDQISNIINHRLKVLEYDVFEPMAIEFCARKVAAATGDMRKALGVCRSAVEIFESGLQDSSDKGAGVVTFDHMDIALSKVFKPAVVNNILCLPQHQQMVLCALANTFQHSRKKATTLGELNKSYIEICRSTQVPAVGMLEFSNMCMILSDQGYLKLGQSKEDKLRRVTLQIDISDITFAFKGSRFFEKCLEQPKF
;
A
#
# COMPACT_ATOMS: atom_id res chain seq x y z
N MET A 1 47.97 8.10 22.55
CA MET A 1 46.78 7.36 23.03
C MET A 1 45.61 7.61 22.07
N ARG A 2 45.49 6.83 20.98
CA ARG A 2 44.21 6.72 20.28
C ARG A 2 43.46 5.60 20.98
N MET A 3 42.52 5.94 21.86
CA MET A 3 41.54 4.95 22.31
C MET A 3 40.76 4.55 21.05
N GLY A 4 41.15 3.43 20.44
CA GLY A 4 40.37 2.80 19.38
C GLY A 4 39.04 2.40 20.00
N MET A 5 37.98 3.16 19.73
CA MET A 5 36.64 2.71 20.05
C MET A 5 36.41 1.44 19.23
N GLU A 6 36.38 0.29 19.90
CA GLU A 6 35.99 -0.96 19.26
C GLU A 6 34.60 -0.77 18.67
N THR A 7 34.48 -0.97 17.36
CA THR A 7 33.18 -0.86 16.68
C THR A 7 32.24 -1.92 17.22
N PRO A 8 30.98 -1.58 17.53
CA PRO A 8 29.99 -2.56 17.93
C PRO A 8 29.79 -3.58 16.80
N ASP A 9 29.59 -4.84 17.17
CA ASP A 9 29.19 -5.86 16.20
C ASP A 9 27.75 -5.54 15.77
N ASP A 10 27.42 -5.69 14.49
CA ASP A 10 26.07 -5.41 13.97
C ASP A 10 25.35 -6.68 13.47
N LEU A 11 24.03 -6.67 13.66
CA LEU A 11 23.13 -7.73 13.23
C LEU A 11 21.83 -7.12 12.70
N SER A 12 21.62 -7.20 11.38
CA SER A 12 20.35 -6.85 10.74
C SER A 12 19.46 -8.08 10.56
N ILE A 13 18.22 -8.02 11.04
CA ILE A 13 17.21 -9.07 10.89
C ILE A 13 15.96 -8.45 10.28
N ASN A 14 15.48 -9.00 9.16
CA ASN A 14 14.15 -8.69 8.66
C ASN A 14 13.16 -9.74 9.20
N CYS A 15 12.11 -9.28 9.89
CA CYS A 15 11.13 -10.14 10.54
C CYS A 15 10.23 -10.92 9.58
N THR A 16 10.01 -10.47 8.34
CA THR A 16 9.16 -11.19 7.38
C THR A 16 9.81 -12.45 6.84
N ASN A 17 11.14 -12.50 6.80
CA ASN A 17 11.91 -13.65 6.34
C ASN A 17 12.03 -14.76 7.39
N LEU A 18 11.38 -14.62 8.55
CA LEU A 18 11.43 -15.60 9.63
C LEU A 18 10.22 -16.53 9.56
N GLY A 19 10.48 -17.83 9.46
CA GLY A 19 9.45 -18.86 9.54
C GLY A 19 8.82 -18.93 10.93
N ASN A 20 9.67 -18.90 11.97
CA ASN A 20 9.25 -18.82 13.37
C ASN A 20 9.78 -17.55 14.04
N THR A 21 8.97 -16.91 14.88
CA THR A 21 9.33 -15.68 15.60
C THR A 21 10.44 -15.92 16.63
N SER A 22 10.52 -17.13 17.19
CA SER A 22 11.55 -17.50 18.17
C SER A 22 12.96 -17.67 17.59
N ASP A 23 13.09 -17.79 16.26
CA ASP A 23 14.38 -17.92 15.57
C ASP A 23 15.24 -16.65 15.68
N ILE A 24 14.63 -15.51 16.01
CA ILE A 24 15.33 -14.23 16.28
C ILE A 24 16.39 -14.43 17.35
N PHE A 25 16.03 -15.11 18.45
CA PHE A 25 16.95 -15.36 19.55
C PHE A 25 18.08 -16.30 19.13
N GLY A 26 17.82 -17.24 18.22
CA GLY A 26 18.86 -18.08 17.62
C GLY A 26 19.88 -17.25 16.84
N LYS A 27 19.42 -16.37 15.95
CA LYS A 27 20.29 -15.50 15.15
C LYS A 27 21.12 -14.52 16.01
N ILE A 28 20.52 -13.97 17.06
CA ILE A 28 21.24 -13.12 18.03
C ILE A 28 22.31 -13.94 18.75
N LEU A 29 21.97 -15.16 19.19
CA LEU A 29 22.89 -16.04 19.89
C LEU A 29 24.08 -16.46 19.03
N GLU A 30 23.86 -16.80 17.75
CA GLU A 30 24.91 -17.16 16.79
C GLU A 30 25.98 -16.06 16.66
N LYS A 31 25.56 -14.79 16.66
CA LYS A 31 26.49 -13.65 16.62
C LYS A 31 27.33 -13.50 17.87
N PHE A 32 26.78 -13.82 19.04
CA PHE A 32 27.57 -13.82 20.29
C PHE A 32 28.46 -15.07 20.44
N GLN A 33 28.04 -16.20 19.89
CA GLN A 33 28.68 -17.51 20.10
C GLN A 33 29.58 -17.98 18.94
N VAL A 34 30.19 -17.07 18.18
CA VAL A 34 31.17 -17.38 17.11
C VAL A 34 32.29 -18.36 17.56
N ARG A 35 32.49 -18.57 18.88
CA ARG A 35 33.52 -19.46 19.44
C ARG A 35 33.07 -20.70 20.21
N LYS A 36 31.79 -20.92 20.50
CA LYS A 36 31.36 -22.14 21.22
C LYS A 36 29.98 -22.60 20.74
N LYS A 37 29.91 -23.76 20.07
CA LYS A 37 28.67 -24.51 19.91
C LYS A 37 28.10 -24.80 21.31
N ALA A 38 27.08 -24.06 21.73
CA ALA A 38 26.39 -24.37 22.98
C ALA A 38 25.54 -25.64 22.79
N SER A 39 26.16 -26.78 23.09
CA SER A 39 25.47 -28.02 23.38
C SER A 39 24.72 -27.86 24.71
N GLY A 40 23.40 -27.74 24.67
CA GLY A 40 22.58 -27.69 25.88
C GLY A 40 21.08 -27.62 25.60
N LYS A 41 20.28 -28.37 26.37
CA LYS A 41 18.80 -28.52 26.32
C LYS A 41 17.99 -27.23 26.55
N LEU A 42 18.60 -26.05 26.56
CA LEU A 42 17.96 -24.78 26.93
C LEU A 42 17.54 -23.99 25.69
N SER A 43 16.40 -23.30 25.77
CA SER A 43 15.92 -22.48 24.66
C SER A 43 16.89 -21.32 24.37
N PRO A 44 16.99 -20.87 23.10
CA PRO A 44 17.91 -19.78 22.73
C PRO A 44 17.74 -18.50 23.57
N LEU A 45 16.50 -18.19 23.95
CA LEU A 45 16.17 -17.08 24.84
C LEU A 45 16.79 -17.24 26.25
N GLN A 46 16.67 -18.43 26.85
CA GLN A 46 17.22 -18.71 28.19
C GLN A 46 18.75 -18.63 28.19
N GLN A 47 19.38 -19.02 27.09
CA GLN A 47 20.83 -18.90 26.93
C GLN A 47 21.26 -17.42 26.86
N LEU A 48 20.55 -16.60 26.07
CA LEU A 48 20.80 -15.17 26.00
C LEU A 48 20.59 -14.48 27.36
N GLN A 49 19.50 -14.80 28.06
CA GLN A 49 19.22 -14.25 29.39
C GLN A 49 20.33 -14.56 30.39
N ARG A 50 20.85 -15.79 30.40
CA ARG A 50 22.01 -16.16 31.25
C ARG A 50 23.27 -15.40 30.86
N MET A 51 23.56 -15.25 29.57
CA MET A 51 24.72 -14.51 29.09
C MET A 51 24.67 -13.04 29.51
N PHE A 52 23.51 -12.39 29.44
CA PHE A 52 23.35 -10.99 29.83
C PHE A 52 23.16 -10.75 31.35
N SER A 53 22.89 -11.80 32.12
CA SER A 53 22.71 -11.71 33.59
C SER A 53 23.99 -12.01 34.38
N HIS A 54 24.95 -12.75 33.80
CA HIS A 54 26.20 -13.12 34.48
C HIS A 54 27.40 -12.37 33.90
N LYS A 55 28.11 -11.62 34.76
CA LYS A 55 29.30 -10.83 34.40
C LYS A 55 30.41 -11.64 33.72
N GLU A 56 30.57 -12.92 34.08
CA GLU A 56 31.60 -13.82 33.51
C GLU A 56 31.29 -14.28 32.08
N SER A 57 30.00 -14.35 31.74
CA SER A 57 29.50 -14.75 30.41
C SER A 57 29.05 -13.56 29.57
N ALA A 58 29.11 -12.36 30.12
CA ALA A 58 28.67 -11.14 29.45
C ALA A 58 29.56 -10.83 28.25
N PRO A 59 28.97 -10.44 27.10
CA PRO A 59 29.74 -10.13 25.92
C PRO A 59 30.64 -8.92 26.17
N ARG A 60 31.92 -9.07 25.79
CA ARG A 60 32.92 -7.98 25.90
C ARG A 60 32.69 -6.88 24.87
N ARG A 61 31.98 -7.17 23.78
CA ARG A 61 31.62 -6.22 22.72
C ARG A 61 30.15 -5.85 22.81
N MET A 62 29.85 -4.65 22.35
CA MET A 62 28.49 -4.18 22.19
C MET A 62 27.91 -4.73 20.89
N LEU A 63 26.66 -5.21 20.92
CA LEU A 63 25.94 -5.69 19.74
C LEU A 63 24.85 -4.68 19.38
N LEU A 64 24.83 -4.22 18.14
CA LEU A 64 23.75 -3.45 17.55
C LEU A 64 22.84 -4.38 16.76
N VAL A 65 21.61 -4.58 17.24
CA VAL A 65 20.59 -5.39 16.57
C VAL A 65 19.59 -4.46 15.88
N VAL A 66 19.58 -4.49 14.56
CA VAL A 66 18.61 -3.77 13.72
C VAL A 66 17.53 -4.75 13.29
N VAL A 67 16.30 -4.50 13.74
CA VAL A 67 15.13 -5.33 13.43
C VAL A 67 14.23 -4.55 12.48
N ASP A 68 14.15 -5.01 11.24
CA ASP A 68 13.31 -4.43 10.21
C ASP A 68 11.93 -5.13 10.18
N GLU A 69 10.89 -4.38 9.83
CA GLU A 69 9.48 -4.82 9.83
C GLU A 69 9.04 -5.45 11.16
N MET A 70 9.36 -4.79 12.28
CA MET A 70 9.09 -5.26 13.63
C MET A 70 7.59 -5.39 13.96
N ASP A 71 6.74 -4.70 13.19
CA ASP A 71 5.28 -4.85 13.24
C ASP A 71 4.80 -6.26 12.87
N TYR A 72 5.58 -7.04 12.12
CA TYR A 72 5.30 -8.45 11.90
C TYR A 72 5.26 -9.26 13.20
N LEU A 73 6.17 -8.98 14.15
CA LEU A 73 6.23 -9.70 15.43
C LEU A 73 5.04 -9.38 16.34
N ILE A 74 4.53 -8.16 16.29
CA ILE A 74 3.34 -7.74 17.05
C ILE A 74 2.11 -8.58 16.69
N THR A 75 1.92 -8.83 15.39
CA THR A 75 0.71 -9.48 14.87
C THR A 75 0.69 -10.97 15.19
N ARG A 76 1.86 -11.63 15.19
CA ARG A 76 1.97 -13.08 15.43
C ARG A 76 2.28 -13.46 16.87
N ASP A 77 3.25 -12.80 17.50
CA ASP A 77 3.75 -13.23 18.81
C ASP A 77 4.25 -12.04 19.65
N ARG A 78 3.33 -11.54 20.48
CA ARG A 78 3.60 -10.41 21.38
C ARG A 78 4.58 -10.76 22.49
N ALA A 79 4.74 -12.03 22.84
CA ALA A 79 5.65 -12.45 23.91
C ALA A 79 7.11 -12.32 23.45
N VAL A 80 7.41 -12.73 22.22
CA VAL A 80 8.75 -12.59 21.64
C VAL A 80 9.20 -11.14 21.58
N LEU A 81 8.32 -10.21 21.20
CA LEU A 81 8.64 -8.78 21.17
C LEU A 81 8.95 -8.25 22.58
N HIS A 82 8.13 -8.61 23.58
CA HIS A 82 8.37 -8.25 24.97
C HIS A 82 9.73 -8.77 25.45
N ASP A 83 10.01 -10.05 25.21
CA ASP A 83 11.26 -10.68 25.62
C ASP A 83 12.48 -10.03 24.94
N LEU A 84 12.35 -9.62 23.68
CA LEU A 84 13.39 -8.90 22.95
C LEU A 84 13.73 -7.55 23.60
N PHE A 85 12.71 -6.78 24.01
CA PHE A 85 12.94 -5.55 24.75
C PHE A 85 13.55 -5.83 26.12
N MET A 86 13.08 -6.86 26.84
CA MET A 86 13.64 -7.24 28.15
C MET A 86 15.10 -7.69 28.08
N LEU A 87 15.57 -8.25 26.96
CA LEU A 87 16.99 -8.56 26.80
C LEU A 87 17.88 -7.31 26.88
N THR A 88 17.37 -6.13 26.52
CA THR A 88 18.12 -4.86 26.60
C THR A 88 18.20 -4.29 28.02
N THR A 89 17.35 -4.76 28.94
CA THR A 89 17.22 -4.20 30.31
C THR A 89 18.06 -4.95 31.34
N LEU A 90 18.62 -6.10 30.97
CA LEU A 90 19.46 -6.92 31.84
C LEU A 90 20.76 -6.21 32.20
N GLN A 91 21.22 -6.39 33.45
CA GLN A 91 22.29 -5.60 34.08
C GLN A 91 23.63 -5.62 33.31
N PHE A 92 23.99 -6.73 32.68
CA PHE A 92 25.23 -6.85 31.89
C PHE A 92 24.94 -6.96 30.38
N SER A 93 23.74 -6.58 29.95
CA SER A 93 23.40 -6.50 28.53
C SER A 93 24.18 -5.37 27.88
N ARG A 94 24.84 -5.67 26.77
CA ARG A 94 25.49 -4.69 25.89
C ARG A 94 24.86 -4.73 24.51
N CYS A 95 23.53 -4.85 24.49
CA CYS A 95 22.73 -4.94 23.28
C CYS A 95 22.00 -3.62 23.05
N ILE A 96 22.19 -3.01 21.87
CA ILE A 96 21.40 -1.88 21.40
C ILE A 96 20.39 -2.43 20.39
N LEU A 97 19.11 -2.21 20.63
CA LEU A 97 18.03 -2.61 19.74
C LEU A 97 17.50 -1.40 18.97
N ILE A 98 17.51 -1.48 17.64
CA ILE A 98 16.84 -0.53 16.75
C ILE A 98 15.73 -1.28 16.03
N GLY A 99 14.48 -0.95 16.32
CA GLY A 99 13.31 -1.50 15.64
C GLY A 99 12.75 -0.53 14.61
N ILE A 100 12.56 -1.00 13.38
CA ILE A 100 11.90 -0.27 12.30
C ILE A 100 10.51 -0.89 12.12
N ALA A 101 9.47 -0.06 12.13
CA ALA A 101 8.09 -0.49 11.96
C ALA A 101 7.30 0.58 11.20
N ASN A 102 6.30 0.15 10.42
CA ASN A 102 5.44 1.08 9.66
C ASN A 102 4.26 1.59 10.50
N ALA A 103 3.74 0.74 11.39
CA ALA A 103 2.60 1.09 12.23
C ALA A 103 3.02 1.88 13.48
N ILE A 104 2.63 3.17 13.55
CA ILE A 104 2.82 4.03 14.72
C ILE A 104 2.08 3.47 15.95
N ASP A 105 0.98 2.73 15.75
CA ASP A 105 0.20 2.01 16.78
C ASP A 105 1.01 0.99 17.59
N LEU A 106 2.19 0.58 17.14
CA LEU A 106 3.13 -0.24 17.92
C LEU A 106 3.51 0.48 19.22
N ALA A 107 3.75 1.79 19.13
CA ALA A 107 4.11 2.61 20.27
C ALA A 107 2.95 2.63 21.28
N ASP A 108 1.76 3.04 20.85
CA ASP A 108 0.64 3.29 21.77
C ASP A 108 0.09 2.04 22.46
N ARG A 109 0.21 0.86 21.84
CA ARG A 109 -0.29 -0.41 22.41
C ARG A 109 0.73 -1.15 23.27
N PHE A 110 2.03 -1.03 22.97
CA PHE A 110 3.09 -1.80 23.64
C PHE A 110 3.94 -0.98 24.60
N LEU A 111 4.10 0.33 24.36
CA LEU A 111 4.79 1.20 25.30
C LEU A 111 4.20 1.17 26.70
N PRO A 112 2.87 1.14 26.95
CA PRO A 112 2.35 1.22 28.32
C PRO A 112 2.85 0.10 29.25
N LYS A 113 3.04 -1.11 28.70
CA LYS A 113 3.60 -2.26 29.46
C LYS A 113 5.11 -2.13 29.70
N LEU A 114 5.82 -1.49 28.77
CA LEU A 114 7.26 -1.23 28.90
C LEU A 114 7.54 0.00 29.79
N GLU A 115 6.64 0.98 29.79
CA GLU A 115 6.66 2.16 30.66
C GLU A 115 6.50 1.76 32.13
N SER A 116 5.64 0.79 32.45
CA SER A 116 5.56 0.25 33.81
C SER A 116 6.85 -0.43 34.29
N LEU A 117 7.72 -0.84 33.36
CA LEU A 117 9.03 -1.44 33.64
C LEU A 117 10.17 -0.41 33.56
N ASN A 118 9.84 0.88 33.46
CA ASN A 118 10.78 1.99 33.27
C ASN A 118 11.69 1.84 32.03
N CYS A 119 11.21 1.10 31.03
CA CYS A 119 11.95 0.73 29.82
C CYS A 119 11.27 1.34 28.60
N LYS A 120 11.16 2.67 28.56
CA LYS A 120 10.57 3.37 27.41
C LYS A 120 11.59 3.49 26.28
N PRO A 121 11.40 2.81 25.12
CA PRO A 121 12.27 3.02 23.97
C PRO A 121 12.13 4.44 23.43
N LEU A 122 13.21 4.96 22.86
CA LEU A 122 13.19 6.22 22.11
C LEU A 122 12.46 6.00 20.78
N VAL A 123 11.32 6.69 20.61
CA VAL A 123 10.54 6.61 19.37
C VAL A 123 10.87 7.80 18.49
N ILE A 124 11.44 7.54 17.32
CA ILE A 124 11.70 8.53 16.28
C ILE A 124 10.70 8.30 15.15
N THR A 125 9.82 9.28 14.89
CA THR A 125 8.81 9.18 13.85
C THR A 125 9.31 9.80 12.55
N PHE A 126 9.42 8.97 11.51
CA PHE A 126 9.69 9.43 10.15
C PHE A 126 8.37 9.80 9.48
N ARG A 127 8.12 11.10 9.32
CA ARG A 127 6.94 11.59 8.62
C ARG A 127 7.08 11.37 7.12
N ALA A 128 5.95 11.27 6.44
CA ALA A 128 5.90 11.24 4.99
C ALA A 128 6.57 12.50 4.40
N TYR A 129 7.18 12.35 3.22
CA TYR A 129 7.95 13.44 2.61
C TYR A 129 7.04 14.59 2.18
N SER A 130 7.51 15.82 2.39
CA SER A 130 6.86 17.01 1.84
C SER A 130 7.07 17.14 0.33
N LYS A 131 6.24 17.95 -0.32
CA LYS A 131 6.40 18.31 -1.75
C LYS A 131 7.85 18.71 -2.05
N ASP A 132 8.40 19.64 -1.30
CA ASP A 132 9.74 20.18 -1.57
C ASP A 132 10.83 19.13 -1.34
N GLN A 133 10.67 18.26 -0.33
CA GLN A 133 11.57 17.14 -0.11
C GLN A 133 11.54 16.15 -1.28
N ILE A 134 10.35 15.79 -1.79
CA ILE A 134 10.21 14.89 -2.94
C ILE A 134 10.86 15.51 -4.18
N SER A 135 10.56 16.77 -4.50
CA SER A 135 11.19 17.47 -5.62
C SER A 135 12.72 17.51 -5.51
N ASN A 136 13.24 17.82 -4.32
CA ASN A 136 14.68 17.85 -4.08
C ASN A 136 15.34 16.48 -4.23
N ILE A 137 14.69 15.40 -3.75
CA ILE A 137 15.21 14.04 -3.90
C ILE A 137 15.22 13.63 -5.37
N ILE A 138 14.16 13.92 -6.12
CA ILE A 138 14.09 13.63 -7.57
C ILE A 138 15.20 14.40 -8.30
N ASN A 139 15.30 15.71 -8.09
CA ASN A 139 16.33 16.54 -8.71
C ASN A 139 17.75 16.07 -8.34
N HIS A 140 17.98 15.69 -7.08
CA HIS A 140 19.28 15.16 -6.65
C HIS A 140 19.63 13.84 -7.36
N ARG A 141 18.66 12.97 -7.62
CA ARG A 141 18.88 11.73 -8.39
C ARG A 141 19.15 12.04 -9.87
N LEU A 142 18.45 13.02 -10.45
CA LEU A 142 18.59 13.42 -11.84
C LEU A 142 19.91 14.14 -12.13
N LYS A 143 20.52 14.82 -11.14
CA LYS A 143 21.84 15.46 -11.28
C LYS A 143 22.98 14.51 -11.69
N VAL A 144 22.80 13.20 -11.53
CA VAL A 144 23.76 12.20 -11.99
C VAL A 144 23.77 12.10 -13.52
N LEU A 145 22.69 12.53 -14.17
CA LEU A 145 22.55 12.56 -15.63
C LEU A 145 23.03 13.91 -16.16
N GLU A 146 23.73 13.89 -17.30
CA GLU A 146 24.25 15.09 -17.98
C GLU A 146 23.19 15.80 -18.83
N TYR A 147 21.94 15.30 -18.86
CA TYR A 147 20.85 15.83 -19.68
C TYR A 147 19.56 15.95 -18.87
N ASP A 148 18.73 16.93 -19.24
CA ASP A 148 17.43 17.16 -18.63
C ASP A 148 16.41 16.13 -19.14
N VAL A 149 15.96 15.25 -18.23
CA VAL A 149 14.97 14.21 -18.54
C VAL A 149 13.54 14.72 -18.35
N PHE A 150 13.32 15.64 -17.41
CA PHE A 150 11.99 16.09 -17.00
C PHE A 150 11.89 17.60 -17.01
N GLU A 151 10.75 18.13 -17.42
CA GLU A 151 10.43 19.53 -17.22
C GLU A 151 10.27 19.84 -15.71
N PRO A 152 10.74 21.01 -15.21
CA PRO A 152 10.61 21.37 -13.80
C PRO A 152 9.16 21.37 -13.30
N MET A 153 8.21 21.80 -14.15
CA MET A 153 6.78 21.79 -13.82
C MET A 153 6.23 20.37 -13.65
N ALA A 154 6.72 19.39 -14.43
CA ALA A 154 6.31 18.00 -14.32
C ALA A 154 6.76 17.39 -12.98
N ILE A 155 8.00 17.66 -12.56
CA ILE A 155 8.53 17.22 -11.25
C ILE A 155 7.74 17.85 -10.11
N GLU A 156 7.45 19.15 -10.19
CA GLU A 156 6.69 19.84 -9.16
C GLU A 156 5.25 19.29 -9.04
N PHE A 157 4.62 18.99 -10.18
CA PHE A 157 3.30 18.39 -10.23
C PHE A 157 3.28 16.99 -9.58
N CYS A 158 4.22 16.14 -9.95
CA CYS A 158 4.39 14.81 -9.36
C CYS A 158 4.59 14.90 -7.84
N ALA A 159 5.52 15.74 -7.39
CA ALA A 159 5.81 15.91 -5.98
C ALA A 159 4.59 16.41 -5.19
N ARG A 160 3.85 17.37 -5.73
CA ARG A 160 2.63 17.90 -5.09
C ARG A 160 1.55 16.82 -4.96
N LYS A 161 1.31 16.05 -6.01
CA LYS A 161 0.28 15.01 -6.03
C LYS A 161 0.63 13.85 -5.10
N VAL A 162 1.87 13.38 -5.12
CA VAL A 162 2.34 12.28 -4.27
C VAL A 162 2.36 12.70 -2.80
N ALA A 163 2.87 13.90 -2.48
CA ALA A 163 2.87 14.41 -1.11
C ALA A 163 1.46 14.56 -0.52
N ALA A 164 0.48 14.99 -1.35
CA ALA A 164 -0.91 15.11 -0.92
C ALA A 164 -1.60 13.74 -0.72
N ALA A 165 -1.19 12.71 -1.46
CA ALA A 165 -1.81 11.40 -1.39
C ALA A 165 -1.19 10.48 -0.33
N THR A 166 0.14 10.30 -0.35
CA THR A 166 0.84 9.33 0.51
C THR A 166 2.15 9.86 1.09
N GLY A 167 2.84 10.75 0.37
CA GLY A 167 4.20 11.19 0.68
C GLY A 167 5.24 10.07 0.68
N ASP A 168 4.98 8.98 -0.06
CA ASP A 168 5.89 7.85 -0.23
C ASP A 168 6.79 8.07 -1.46
N MET A 169 8.10 8.10 -1.22
CA MET A 169 9.10 8.31 -2.27
C MET A 169 9.16 7.14 -3.28
N ARG A 170 8.85 5.91 -2.86
CA ARG A 170 8.81 4.76 -3.78
C ARG A 170 7.75 4.96 -4.85
N LYS A 171 6.57 5.47 -4.46
CA LYS A 171 5.49 5.82 -5.39
C LYS A 171 5.90 6.97 -6.32
N ALA A 172 6.53 8.02 -5.78
CA ALA A 172 7.03 9.13 -6.60
C ALA A 172 8.00 8.66 -7.69
N LEU A 173 8.97 7.81 -7.33
CA LEU A 173 9.93 7.26 -8.29
C LEU A 173 9.27 6.31 -9.29
N GLY A 174 8.28 5.51 -8.87
CA GLY A 174 7.50 4.67 -9.75
C GLY A 174 6.70 5.47 -10.79
N VAL A 175 6.10 6.59 -10.39
CA VAL A 175 5.43 7.53 -11.30
C VAL A 175 6.43 8.11 -12.30
N CYS A 176 7.59 8.59 -11.83
CA CYS A 176 8.61 9.16 -12.72
C CYS A 176 9.08 8.14 -13.75
N ARG A 177 9.30 6.89 -13.34
CA ARG A 177 9.62 5.77 -14.23
C ARG A 177 8.51 5.55 -15.26
N SER A 178 7.25 5.49 -14.82
CA SER A 178 6.12 5.29 -15.73
C SER A 178 5.96 6.44 -16.72
N ALA A 179 6.25 7.68 -16.32
CA ALA A 179 6.22 8.84 -17.22
C ALA A 179 7.29 8.73 -18.32
N VAL A 180 8.48 8.23 -17.99
CA VAL A 180 9.54 7.95 -18.98
C VAL A 180 9.11 6.82 -19.92
N GLU A 181 8.54 5.72 -19.40
CA GLU A 181 8.06 4.61 -20.22
C GLU A 181 6.95 5.07 -21.21
N ILE A 182 6.06 5.96 -20.79
CA ILE A 182 5.03 6.55 -21.67
C ILE A 182 5.67 7.40 -22.76
N PHE A 183 6.63 8.25 -22.39
CA PHE A 183 7.37 9.08 -23.33
C PHE A 183 8.12 8.23 -24.37
N GLU A 184 8.81 7.17 -23.94
CA GLU A 184 9.49 6.21 -24.81
C GLU A 184 8.54 5.49 -25.76
N SER A 185 7.35 5.09 -25.27
CA SER A 185 6.34 4.43 -26.13
C SER A 185 5.82 5.35 -27.23
N GLY A 186 5.60 6.64 -26.94
CA GLY A 186 5.16 7.62 -27.94
C GLY A 186 6.20 7.88 -29.04
N LEU A 187 7.49 7.80 -28.69
CA LEU A 187 8.61 7.91 -29.64
C LEU A 187 8.79 6.69 -30.56
N GLN A 188 8.27 5.51 -30.18
CA GLN A 188 8.29 4.35 -31.08
C GLN A 188 7.20 4.45 -32.16
N ASP A 189 6.06 5.04 -31.82
CA ASP A 189 4.93 5.21 -32.75
C ASP A 189 5.10 6.41 -33.70
N SER A 190 5.87 7.42 -33.28
CA SER A 190 6.15 8.62 -34.08
C SER A 190 7.60 8.61 -34.57
N SER A 191 7.78 8.62 -35.90
CA SER A 191 9.09 8.53 -36.56
C SER A 191 9.99 9.78 -36.36
N ASP A 192 9.51 10.77 -35.59
CA ASP A 192 10.25 11.96 -35.23
C ASP A 192 11.11 11.70 -34.00
N LYS A 193 12.37 11.37 -34.25
CA LYS A 193 13.44 11.30 -33.23
C LYS A 193 13.82 12.71 -32.77
N GLY A 194 12.89 13.39 -32.10
CA GLY A 194 13.19 14.59 -31.34
C GLY A 194 13.70 14.22 -29.95
N ALA A 195 14.79 14.84 -29.52
CA ALA A 195 15.25 14.83 -28.12
C ALA A 195 14.21 15.57 -27.25
N GLY A 196 13.10 14.89 -26.96
CA GLY A 196 12.04 15.40 -26.12
C GLY A 196 12.35 15.20 -24.65
N VAL A 197 11.91 16.14 -23.84
CA VAL A 197 11.93 16.05 -22.38
C VAL A 197 10.55 15.53 -21.93
N VAL A 198 10.47 14.80 -20.83
CA VAL A 198 9.18 14.38 -20.26
C VAL A 198 8.39 15.63 -19.83
N THR A 199 7.33 15.92 -20.59
CA THR A 199 6.42 17.05 -20.36
C THR A 199 5.39 16.78 -19.27
N PHE A 200 4.66 17.83 -18.88
CA PHE A 200 3.53 17.74 -17.97
C PHE A 200 2.49 16.67 -18.36
N ASP A 201 2.13 16.55 -19.63
CA ASP A 201 1.07 15.64 -20.09
C ASP A 201 1.45 14.17 -19.87
N HIS A 202 2.70 13.81 -20.14
CA HIS A 202 3.21 12.45 -19.86
C HIS A 202 3.15 12.13 -18.36
N MET A 203 3.48 13.12 -17.53
CA MET A 203 3.41 12.99 -16.07
C MET A 203 1.98 12.89 -15.57
N ASP A 204 1.03 13.64 -16.14
CA ASP A 204 -0.39 13.53 -15.79
C ASP A 204 -0.96 12.17 -16.16
N ILE A 205 -0.62 11.63 -17.33
CA ILE A 205 -1.01 10.27 -17.72
C ILE A 205 -0.42 9.25 -16.73
N ALA A 206 0.87 9.36 -16.38
CA ALA A 206 1.53 8.46 -15.42
C ALA A 206 0.90 8.53 -14.02
N LEU A 207 0.67 9.74 -13.51
CA LEU A 207 0.00 9.98 -12.24
C LEU A 207 -1.42 9.43 -12.28
N SER A 208 -2.15 9.62 -13.38
CA SER A 208 -3.46 9.04 -13.55
C SER A 208 -3.39 7.52 -13.52
N LYS A 209 -2.40 6.85 -14.13
CA LYS A 209 -2.28 5.38 -14.06
C LYS A 209 -2.01 4.87 -12.65
N VAL A 210 -1.18 5.57 -11.87
CA VAL A 210 -0.78 5.15 -10.52
C VAL A 210 -1.81 5.51 -9.45
N PHE A 211 -2.49 6.66 -9.60
CA PHE A 211 -3.47 7.17 -8.64
C PHE A 211 -4.92 6.97 -9.07
N LYS A 212 -5.21 6.56 -10.31
CA LYS A 212 -6.52 6.01 -10.65
C LYS A 212 -6.72 4.77 -9.77
N PRO A 213 -7.84 4.69 -9.04
CA PRO A 213 -8.21 3.43 -8.41
C PRO A 213 -8.15 2.32 -9.46
N ALA A 214 -7.51 1.19 -9.17
CA ALA A 214 -7.46 0.04 -10.08
C ALA A 214 -8.87 -0.35 -10.59
N VAL A 215 -9.88 -0.06 -9.76
CA VAL A 215 -11.31 -0.12 -10.05
C VAL A 215 -11.70 0.62 -11.34
N VAL A 216 -11.19 1.83 -11.59
CA VAL A 216 -11.53 2.64 -12.78
C VAL A 216 -11.05 1.97 -14.07
N ASN A 217 -9.80 1.46 -14.10
CA ASN A 217 -9.28 0.74 -15.26
C ASN A 217 -10.02 -0.57 -15.47
N ASN A 218 -10.32 -1.29 -14.39
CA ASN A 218 -11.06 -2.54 -14.48
C ASN A 218 -12.49 -2.30 -15.00
N ILE A 219 -13.17 -1.21 -14.60
CA ILE A 219 -14.47 -0.80 -15.14
C ILE A 219 -14.40 -0.57 -16.65
N LEU A 220 -13.35 0.12 -17.14
CA LEU A 220 -13.17 0.38 -18.57
C LEU A 220 -12.92 -0.88 -19.40
N CYS A 221 -12.39 -1.95 -18.79
CA CYS A 221 -12.17 -3.24 -19.44
C CYS A 221 -13.40 -4.17 -19.41
N LEU A 222 -14.48 -3.79 -18.72
CA LEU A 222 -15.70 -4.61 -18.66
C LEU A 222 -16.43 -4.65 -20.00
N PRO A 223 -17.13 -5.76 -20.32
CA PRO A 223 -18.06 -5.83 -21.44
C PRO A 223 -19.09 -4.70 -21.43
N GLN A 224 -19.49 -4.25 -22.62
CA GLN A 224 -20.37 -3.08 -22.80
C GLN A 224 -21.66 -3.15 -21.96
N HIS A 225 -22.34 -4.30 -21.94
CA HIS A 225 -23.56 -4.47 -21.13
C HIS A 225 -23.27 -4.36 -19.62
N GLN A 226 -22.13 -4.84 -19.13
CA GLN A 226 -21.73 -4.71 -17.72
C GLN A 226 -21.41 -3.26 -17.36
N GLN A 227 -20.78 -2.50 -18.27
CA GLN A 227 -20.57 -1.06 -18.11
C GLN A 227 -21.90 -0.29 -18.06
N MET A 228 -22.86 -0.67 -18.92
CA MET A 228 -24.21 -0.08 -18.93
C MET A 228 -24.98 -0.37 -17.64
N VAL A 229 -24.82 -1.56 -17.04
CA VAL A 229 -25.40 -1.90 -15.73
C VAL A 229 -24.80 -1.00 -14.63
N LEU A 230 -23.48 -0.79 -14.62
CA LEU A 230 -22.82 0.12 -13.68
C LEU A 230 -23.26 1.58 -13.88
N CYS A 231 -23.47 2.00 -15.12
CA CYS A 231 -24.01 3.32 -15.45
C CYS A 231 -25.46 3.49 -14.95
N ALA A 232 -26.31 2.48 -15.14
CA ALA A 232 -27.69 2.46 -14.63
C ALA A 232 -27.74 2.52 -13.09
N LEU A 233 -26.83 1.80 -12.43
CA LEU A 233 -26.63 1.86 -10.98
C LEU A 233 -26.23 3.28 -10.55
N ALA A 234 -25.16 3.83 -11.13
CA ALA A 234 -24.67 5.17 -10.80
C ALA A 234 -25.77 6.23 -10.96
N ASN A 235 -26.51 6.20 -12.07
CA ASN A 235 -27.63 7.12 -12.31
C ASN A 235 -28.73 6.98 -11.25
N THR A 236 -29.09 5.75 -10.89
CA THR A 236 -30.12 5.47 -9.87
C THR A 236 -29.72 5.99 -8.49
N PHE A 237 -28.46 5.80 -8.10
CA PHE A 237 -27.90 6.21 -6.81
C PHE A 237 -27.58 7.71 -6.72
N GLN A 238 -27.25 8.34 -7.85
CA GLN A 238 -26.99 9.78 -7.92
C GLN A 238 -28.29 10.60 -7.80
N HIS A 239 -29.39 10.13 -8.40
CA HIS A 239 -30.68 10.81 -8.33
C HIS A 239 -31.56 10.38 -7.15
N SER A 240 -31.41 9.16 -6.66
CA SER A 240 -32.14 8.69 -5.47
C SER A 240 -31.17 8.67 -4.29
N ARG A 241 -31.46 9.44 -3.22
CA ARG A 241 -30.71 9.38 -1.93
C ARG A 241 -30.77 8.01 -1.21
N LYS A 242 -31.22 6.96 -1.89
CA LYS A 242 -31.34 5.59 -1.36
C LYS A 242 -29.99 4.90 -1.44
N LYS A 243 -29.57 4.21 -0.37
CA LYS A 243 -28.33 3.42 -0.32
C LYS A 243 -28.48 1.99 -0.86
N ALA A 244 -29.69 1.59 -1.25
CA ALA A 244 -29.98 0.29 -1.84
C ALA A 244 -31.13 0.40 -2.84
N THR A 245 -31.07 -0.40 -3.91
CA THR A 245 -32.11 -0.53 -4.95
C THR A 245 -32.44 -2.01 -5.15
N THR A 246 -33.58 -2.34 -5.76
CA THR A 246 -33.92 -3.73 -6.12
C THR A 246 -33.44 -4.10 -7.53
N LEU A 247 -33.14 -5.38 -7.76
CA LEU A 247 -32.71 -5.86 -9.08
C LEU A 247 -33.76 -5.55 -10.17
N GLY A 248 -35.06 -5.59 -9.84
CA GLY A 248 -36.14 -5.22 -10.74
C GLY A 248 -36.17 -3.74 -11.12
N GLU A 249 -35.96 -2.84 -10.18
CA GLU A 249 -35.84 -1.40 -10.45
C GLU A 249 -34.59 -1.09 -11.29
N LEU A 250 -33.47 -1.77 -11.00
CA LEU A 250 -32.26 -1.62 -11.78
C LEU A 250 -32.44 -2.08 -13.23
N ASN A 251 -33.11 -3.22 -13.44
CA ASN A 251 -33.38 -3.72 -14.79
C ASN A 251 -34.23 -2.74 -15.61
N LYS A 252 -35.20 -2.05 -14.98
CA LYS A 252 -35.98 -0.99 -15.66
C LYS A 252 -35.09 0.16 -16.11
N SER A 253 -34.23 0.67 -15.22
CA SER A 253 -33.29 1.75 -15.56
C SER A 253 -32.28 1.32 -16.63
N TYR A 254 -31.80 0.08 -16.58
CA TYR A 254 -30.94 -0.50 -17.61
C TYR A 254 -31.63 -0.57 -18.98
N ILE A 255 -32.88 -1.04 -19.04
CA ILE A 255 -33.66 -1.09 -20.29
C ILE A 255 -33.89 0.31 -20.86
N GLU A 256 -34.14 1.30 -20.02
CA GLU A 256 -34.28 2.71 -20.43
C GLU A 256 -32.99 3.25 -21.06
N ILE A 257 -31.83 2.97 -20.43
CA ILE A 257 -30.52 3.35 -20.99
C ILE A 257 -30.24 2.60 -22.31
N CYS A 258 -30.61 1.32 -22.41
CA CYS A 258 -30.48 0.57 -23.66
C CYS A 258 -31.31 1.18 -24.80
N ARG A 259 -32.55 1.62 -24.51
CA ARG A 259 -33.40 2.30 -25.49
C ARG A 259 -32.82 3.64 -25.93
N SER A 260 -32.31 4.44 -24.99
CA SER A 260 -31.74 5.76 -25.32
C SER A 260 -30.42 5.65 -26.10
N THR A 261 -29.67 4.57 -25.90
CA THR A 261 -28.40 4.29 -26.59
C THR A 261 -28.55 3.45 -27.86
N GLN A 262 -29.78 3.07 -28.24
CA GLN A 262 -30.07 2.18 -29.38
C GLN A 262 -29.40 0.80 -29.30
N VAL A 263 -29.07 0.32 -28.10
CA VAL A 263 -28.50 -1.02 -27.87
C VAL A 263 -29.63 -1.99 -27.51
N PRO A 264 -29.70 -3.20 -28.08
CA PRO A 264 -30.71 -4.19 -27.71
C PRO A 264 -30.54 -4.62 -26.24
N ALA A 265 -31.64 -4.57 -25.48
CA ALA A 265 -31.63 -5.02 -24.10
C ALA A 265 -31.61 -6.55 -24.01
N VAL A 266 -30.74 -7.09 -23.16
CA VAL A 266 -30.69 -8.51 -22.80
C VAL A 266 -31.86 -8.94 -21.92
N GLY A 267 -32.13 -10.25 -21.91
CA GLY A 267 -33.17 -10.85 -21.09
C GLY A 267 -32.88 -10.77 -19.59
N MET A 268 -33.92 -10.90 -18.76
CA MET A 268 -33.77 -10.76 -17.30
C MET A 268 -32.82 -11.80 -16.67
N LEU A 269 -32.74 -13.00 -17.25
CA LEU A 269 -31.83 -14.05 -16.77
C LEU A 269 -30.36 -13.68 -17.02
N GLU A 270 -30.04 -13.22 -18.22
CA GLU A 270 -28.69 -12.76 -18.59
C GLU A 270 -28.28 -11.53 -17.80
N PHE A 271 -29.23 -10.60 -17.58
CA PHE A 271 -29.03 -9.44 -16.73
C PHE A 271 -28.71 -9.83 -15.27
N SER A 272 -29.43 -10.82 -14.73
CA SER A 272 -29.16 -11.36 -13.38
C SER A 272 -27.74 -11.96 -13.30
N ASN A 273 -27.34 -12.73 -14.32
CA ASN A 273 -26.00 -13.31 -14.41
C ASN A 273 -24.91 -12.23 -14.50
N MET A 274 -25.11 -11.16 -15.28
CA MET A 274 -24.18 -10.03 -15.31
C MET A 274 -24.04 -9.34 -13.96
N CYS A 275 -25.15 -9.17 -13.24
CA CYS A 275 -25.12 -8.62 -11.88
C CYS A 275 -24.37 -9.55 -10.93
N MET A 276 -24.51 -10.87 -11.06
CA MET A 276 -23.74 -11.82 -10.25
C MET A 276 -22.24 -11.72 -10.52
N ILE A 277 -21.82 -11.66 -11.79
CA ILE A 277 -20.40 -11.50 -12.16
C ILE A 277 -19.83 -10.20 -11.59
N LEU A 278 -20.57 -9.10 -11.70
CA LEU A 278 -20.18 -7.82 -11.10
C LEU A 278 -20.13 -7.89 -9.57
N SER A 279 -20.96 -8.74 -8.94
CA SER A 279 -20.92 -8.99 -7.50
C SER A 279 -19.66 -9.76 -7.10
N ASP A 280 -19.29 -10.77 -7.87
CA ASP A 280 -18.09 -11.60 -7.62
C ASP A 280 -16.81 -10.79 -7.82
N GLN A 281 -16.82 -9.81 -8.72
CA GLN A 281 -15.74 -8.85 -8.93
C GLN A 281 -15.69 -7.74 -7.86
N GLY A 282 -16.63 -7.73 -6.92
CA GLY A 282 -16.65 -6.79 -5.78
C GLY A 282 -17.19 -5.40 -6.11
N TYR A 283 -17.81 -5.20 -7.26
CA TYR A 283 -18.37 -3.90 -7.65
C TYR A 283 -19.72 -3.60 -6.99
N LEU A 284 -20.50 -4.66 -6.78
CA LEU A 284 -21.81 -4.59 -6.17
C LEU A 284 -21.99 -5.73 -5.17
N LYS A 285 -23.01 -5.62 -4.32
CA LYS A 285 -23.39 -6.67 -3.39
C LYS A 285 -24.85 -7.02 -3.60
N LEU A 286 -25.10 -8.30 -3.87
CA LEU A 286 -26.44 -8.87 -4.00
C LEU A 286 -26.88 -9.46 -2.65
N GLY A 287 -28.04 -9.03 -2.17
CA GLY A 287 -28.71 -9.60 -1.02
C GLY A 287 -29.48 -10.89 -1.37
N GLN A 288 -29.75 -11.71 -0.36
CA GLN A 288 -30.55 -12.93 -0.52
C GLN A 288 -32.04 -12.59 -0.60
N SER A 289 -32.74 -13.17 -1.58
CA SER A 289 -34.20 -13.10 -1.71
C SER A 289 -34.73 -14.34 -2.44
N LYS A 290 -35.98 -14.72 -2.19
CA LYS A 290 -36.66 -15.86 -2.85
C LYS A 290 -36.95 -15.60 -4.33
N GLU A 291 -37.14 -14.33 -4.69
CA GLU A 291 -37.34 -13.91 -6.08
C GLU A 291 -36.17 -13.04 -6.53
N ASP A 292 -35.63 -13.33 -7.72
CA ASP A 292 -34.49 -12.61 -8.29
C ASP A 292 -34.77 -11.11 -8.42
N LYS A 293 -35.99 -10.72 -8.80
CA LYS A 293 -36.40 -9.32 -8.95
C LYS A 293 -36.33 -8.51 -7.66
N LEU A 294 -36.52 -9.17 -6.51
CA LEU A 294 -36.57 -8.55 -5.19
C LEU A 294 -35.22 -8.56 -4.47
N ARG A 295 -34.16 -9.11 -5.09
CA ARG A 295 -32.82 -9.06 -4.52
C ARG A 295 -32.38 -7.61 -4.36
N ARG A 296 -31.92 -7.27 -3.15
CA ARG A 296 -31.35 -5.94 -2.84
C ARG A 296 -29.97 -5.84 -3.46
N VAL A 297 -29.71 -4.73 -4.15
CA VAL A 297 -28.44 -4.38 -4.76
C VAL A 297 -27.88 -3.17 -4.04
N THR A 298 -26.65 -3.26 -3.56
CA THR A 298 -25.92 -2.12 -2.99
C THR A 298 -24.58 -1.97 -3.69
N LEU A 299 -24.20 -0.74 -4.02
CA LEU A 299 -22.91 -0.43 -4.62
C LEU A 299 -21.79 -0.58 -3.56
N GLN A 300 -20.66 -1.16 -3.95
CA GLN A 300 -19.46 -1.26 -3.09
C GLN A 300 -18.36 -0.27 -3.51
N ILE A 301 -18.47 0.31 -4.70
CA ILE A 301 -17.56 1.34 -5.22
C ILE A 301 -18.17 2.72 -4.99
N ASP A 302 -17.31 3.74 -4.89
CA ASP A 302 -17.75 5.13 -4.92
C ASP A 302 -18.29 5.54 -6.30
N ILE A 303 -19.41 6.27 -6.29
CA ILE A 303 -20.06 6.77 -7.52
C ILE A 303 -19.09 7.67 -8.31
N SER A 304 -18.23 8.43 -7.60
CA SER A 304 -17.21 9.29 -8.21
C SER A 304 -16.26 8.52 -9.12
N ASP A 305 -15.91 7.28 -8.77
CA ASP A 305 -14.98 6.45 -9.57
C ASP A 305 -15.65 5.97 -10.85
N ILE A 306 -16.95 5.66 -10.78
CA ILE A 306 -17.76 5.25 -11.93
C ILE A 306 -17.97 6.45 -12.87
N THR A 307 -18.35 7.61 -12.34
CA THR A 307 -18.48 8.84 -13.12
C THR A 307 -17.13 9.23 -13.74
N PHE A 308 -16.03 9.07 -13.00
CA PHE A 308 -14.69 9.36 -13.50
C PHE A 308 -14.25 8.39 -14.59
N ALA A 309 -14.56 7.09 -14.47
CA ALA A 309 -14.31 6.10 -15.52
C ALA A 309 -15.03 6.46 -16.82
N PHE A 310 -16.30 6.85 -16.73
CA PHE A 310 -17.15 7.07 -17.88
C PHE A 310 -17.06 8.47 -18.50
N LYS A 311 -16.48 9.47 -17.80
CA LYS A 311 -16.20 10.81 -18.33
C LYS A 311 -15.32 10.82 -19.59
N GLY A 312 -14.54 9.76 -19.84
CA GLY A 312 -13.71 9.65 -21.05
C GLY A 312 -14.46 9.18 -22.30
N SER A 313 -15.71 8.72 -22.17
CA SER A 313 -16.49 8.16 -23.29
C SER A 313 -17.75 8.98 -23.54
N ARG A 314 -17.80 9.66 -24.69
CA ARG A 314 -18.97 10.44 -25.16
C ARG A 314 -20.27 9.62 -25.17
N PHE A 315 -20.17 8.29 -25.26
CA PHE A 315 -21.31 7.38 -25.20
C PHE A 315 -21.92 7.32 -23.79
N PHE A 316 -21.11 7.16 -22.75
CA PHE A 316 -21.57 7.03 -21.38
C PHE A 316 -21.82 8.37 -20.68
N GLU A 317 -21.18 9.45 -21.14
CA GLU A 317 -21.43 10.81 -20.66
C GLU A 317 -22.90 11.23 -20.90
N LYS A 318 -23.43 10.93 -22.09
CA LYS A 318 -24.85 11.10 -22.42
C LYS A 318 -25.82 10.25 -21.60
N CYS A 319 -25.35 9.17 -20.99
CA CYS A 319 -26.16 8.28 -20.15
C CYS A 319 -26.20 8.74 -18.69
N LEU A 320 -25.16 9.45 -18.22
CA LEU A 320 -25.04 9.98 -16.86
C LEU A 320 -25.74 11.34 -16.70
N GLU A 321 -25.96 12.08 -17.79
CA GLU A 321 -26.59 13.41 -17.77
C GLU A 321 -28.12 13.39 -17.87
N GLN A 322 -28.78 12.22 -18.01
CA GLN A 322 -30.23 12.18 -18.23
C GLN A 322 -31.03 12.40 -16.94
N PRO A 323 -31.81 13.49 -16.84
CA PRO A 323 -32.73 13.68 -15.72
C PRO A 323 -33.92 12.72 -15.86
N LYS A 324 -34.44 12.22 -14.73
CA LYS A 324 -35.72 11.52 -14.72
C LYS A 324 -36.86 12.47 -15.07
N PHE A 325 -37.72 12.03 -15.98
CA PHE A 325 -39.15 12.35 -15.95
C PHE A 325 -39.82 11.53 -14.84
#